data_AF-A0A949V7P6-F1
#
_entry.id   AF-A0A949V7P6-F1
#
_cell.length_a   1.000
_cell.length_b   1.000
_cell.length_c   1.000
_cell.angle_alpha   90.00
_cell.angle_beta   90.00
_cell.angle_gamma   90.00
#
_symmetry.space_group_name_H-M   'P 1'
#
loop_
_entity.id
_entity.type
_entity.pdbx_description
1 polymer ?
#
loop_
_entity_poly.entity_id
_entity_poly.type
_entity_poly.pdbx_seq_one_letter_code
_entity_poly.pdbx_strand_id
1 'polypeptide(L)' 'MQHAIITKGRLQSPRSIILDEDIPYNGDSFEIIIINNTAVKERPSRKVGTLKGKIHIKDDFDEPLEDFREYME' A
#
# COMPACT_ATOMS: atom_id res chain seq x y z
N MET A 1 -25.76 -30.43 2.65
CA MET A 1 -25.30 -29.24 3.39
C MET A 1 -24.60 -28.33 2.40
N GLN A 2 -24.88 -27.02 2.43
CA GLN A 2 -24.20 -26.05 1.56
C GLN A 2 -22.97 -25.53 2.29
N HIS A 3 -21.81 -25.55 1.62
CA HIS A 3 -20.55 -25.02 2.14
C HIS A 3 -20.20 -23.75 1.38
N ALA A 4 -19.72 -22.73 2.09
CA ALA A 4 -19.23 -21.49 1.50
C ALA A 4 -17.71 -21.41 1.72
N ILE A 5 -16.99 -20.98 0.67
CA ILE A 5 -15.56 -20.70 0.72
C ILE A 5 -15.40 -19.19 0.61
N ILE A 6 -14.74 -18.59 1.60
CA ILE A 6 -14.49 -17.15 1.63
C ILE A 6 -12.98 -16.95 1.59
N THR A 7 -12.50 -16.33 0.51
CA THR A 7 -11.10 -15.96 0.34
C THR A 7 -10.98 -14.48 -0.04
N LYS A 8 -9.78 -13.93 0.16
CA LYS A 8 -9.44 -12.57 -0.26
C LYS A 8 -8.64 -12.61 -1.55
N GLY A 9 -8.48 -11.45 -2.16
CA GLY A 9 -7.69 -11.32 -3.36
C GLY A 9 -7.60 -9.86 -3.79
N ARG A 10 -6.93 -9.66 -4.91
CA ARG A 10 -6.78 -8.36 -5.56
C ARG A 10 -7.38 -8.37 -6.95
N LEU A 11 -8.07 -7.28 -7.29
CA LEU A 11 -8.49 -7.03 -8.66
C LEU A 11 -7.25 -6.66 -9.48
N GLN A 12 -6.87 -7.52 -10.42
CA GLN A 12 -5.75 -7.26 -11.33
C GLN A 12 -6.21 -6.45 -12.55
N SER A 13 -7.42 -6.74 -13.04
CA SER A 13 -8.06 -6.05 -14.16
C SER A 13 -9.58 -6.16 -14.01
N PRO A 14 -10.38 -5.43 -14.82
CA PRO A 14 -11.85 -5.53 -14.75
C PRO A 14 -12.41 -6.94 -14.96
N ARG A 15 -11.60 -7.89 -15.44
CA ARG A 15 -12.01 -9.27 -15.72
C ARG A 15 -11.17 -10.33 -15.00
N SER A 16 -10.23 -9.92 -14.15
CA SER A 16 -9.31 -10.84 -13.48
C SER A 16 -9.13 -10.46 -12.02
N ILE A 17 -9.39 -11.42 -11.13
CA ILE A 17 -9.09 -11.34 -9.71
C ILE A 17 -8.06 -12.43 -9.42
N ILE A 18 -6.97 -12.04 -8.77
CA ILE A 18 -5.98 -12.99 -8.24
C ILE A 18 -6.37 -13.24 -6.79
N LEU A 19 -6.66 -14.49 -6.46
CA LEU A 19 -6.99 -14.92 -5.10
C LEU A 19 -5.70 -15.13 -4.30
N ASP A 20 -5.78 -14.92 -2.99
CA ASP A 20 -4.67 -15.13 -2.07
C ASP A 20 -4.45 -16.64 -1.78
N GLU A 21 -5.51 -17.45 -1.97
CA GLU A 21 -5.55 -18.89 -1.73
C GLU A 21 -6.27 -19.59 -2.88
N ASP A 22 -5.84 -20.82 -3.20
CA ASP A 22 -6.48 -21.66 -4.21
C ASP A 22 -7.85 -22.17 -3.71
N ILE A 23 -8.85 -22.14 -4.59
CA ILE A 23 -10.15 -22.75 -4.30
C ILE A 23 -10.04 -24.26 -4.60
N PRO A 24 -10.37 -25.15 -3.65
CA PRO A 24 -10.40 -26.58 -3.89
C PRO A 24 -11.44 -26.90 -4.97
N TYR A 25 -10.98 -27.45 -6.10
CA TYR A 25 -11.84 -27.83 -7.21
C TYR A 25 -12.20 -29.31 -7.12
N ASN A 26 -13.48 -29.58 -6.82
CA ASN A 26 -14.02 -30.95 -6.72
C ASN A 26 -14.85 -31.35 -7.95
N GLY A 27 -14.80 -30.59 -9.05
CA GLY A 27 -15.59 -30.87 -10.27
C GLY A 27 -16.96 -30.19 -10.34
N ASP A 28 -17.41 -29.59 -9.23
CA ASP A 28 -18.73 -28.94 -9.15
C ASP A 28 -18.69 -27.45 -9.57
N SER A 29 -19.83 -26.95 -10.05
CA SER A 29 -20.04 -25.51 -10.29
C SER A 29 -20.29 -24.78 -8.98
N PHE A 30 -19.72 -23.59 -8.81
CA PHE A 30 -19.96 -22.72 -7.67
C PHE A 30 -20.42 -21.33 -8.09
N GLU A 31 -21.20 -20.70 -7.22
CA GLU A 31 -21.61 -19.30 -7.37
C GLU A 31 -20.53 -18.39 -6.74
N ILE A 32 -20.15 -17.32 -7.44
CA ILE A 32 -19.12 -16.38 -6.98
C ILE A 32 -19.79 -15.08 -6.52
N ILE A 33 -19.58 -14.70 -5.27
CA ILE A 33 -20.00 -13.41 -4.72
C ILE A 33 -18.77 -12.55 -4.47
N ILE A 34 -18.66 -11.41 -5.17
CA ILE A 34 -17.55 -10.47 -5.01
C ILE A 34 -18.00 -9.32 -4.11
N ILE A 35 -17.38 -9.21 -2.93
CA ILE A 35 -17.64 -8.13 -1.98
C ILE A 35 -16.46 -7.16 -2.02
N ASN A 36 -16.67 -5.97 -2.60
CA ASN A 36 -15.69 -4.90 -2.54
C ASN A 36 -15.78 -4.21 -1.18
N ASN A 37 -14.87 -4.54 -0.25
CA ASN A 37 -14.80 -3.88 1.04
C ASN A 37 -14.13 -2.50 0.88
N THR A 38 -14.92 -1.50 0.51
CA THR A 38 -14.50 -0.10 0.39
C THR A 38 -14.38 0.60 1.74
N ALA A 39 -14.15 -0.13 2.84
CA ALA A 39 -13.77 0.48 4.11
C ALA A 39 -12.43 1.19 3.91
N VAL A 40 -12.50 2.44 3.42
CA VAL A 40 -11.40 3.38 3.43
C VAL A 40 -11.02 3.47 4.89
N LYS A 41 -9.89 2.87 5.27
CA LYS A 41 -9.31 3.14 6.57
C LYS A 41 -9.14 4.65 6.62
N GLU A 42 -9.97 5.33 7.40
CA GLU A 42 -9.82 6.75 7.64
C GLU A 42 -8.40 6.93 8.16
N ARG A 43 -7.54 7.50 7.31
CA ARG A 43 -6.19 7.83 7.75
C ARG A 43 -6.38 8.96 8.74
N PRO A 44 -5.88 8.81 9.99
CA PRO A 44 -5.99 9.89 10.95
C PRO A 44 -5.36 11.15 10.36
N SER A 45 -6.00 12.29 10.59
CA SER A 45 -5.43 13.57 10.19
C SER A 45 -4.05 13.73 10.82
N ARG A 46 -3.06 14.14 10.02
CA ARG A 46 -1.72 14.41 10.54
C ARG A 46 -1.82 15.61 11.47
N LYS A 47 -1.30 15.47 12.69
CA LYS A 47 -1.17 16.61 13.61
C LYS A 47 -0.04 17.51 13.13
N VAL A 48 -0.33 18.80 12.96
CA VAL A 48 0.67 19.83 12.63
C VAL A 48 1.73 19.91 13.73
N GLY A 49 2.99 20.15 13.35
CA GLY A 49 4.07 20.32 14.32
C GLY A 49 4.56 19.05 15.03
N THR A 50 4.14 17.86 14.60
CA THR A 50 4.61 16.57 15.15
C THR A 50 6.13 16.36 15.08
N LEU A 51 6.80 17.06 14.17
CA LEU A 51 8.26 17.01 14.00
C LEU A 51 8.97 18.28 14.50
N LYS A 52 8.28 19.20 15.18
CA LYS A 52 8.88 20.43 15.70
C LYS A 52 10.01 20.09 16.68
N GLY A 53 11.21 20.59 16.42
CA GLY A 53 12.41 20.32 17.23
C GLY A 53 12.96 18.89 17.12
N LYS A 54 12.43 18.06 16.21
CA LYS A 54 12.95 16.71 15.92
C LYS A 54 13.86 16.67 14.70
N ILE A 55 13.85 17.72 13.89
CA ILE A 55 14.74 17.89 12.75
C ILE A 55 15.92 18.74 13.22
N HIS A 56 17.13 18.21 13.09
CA HIS A 56 18.37 18.93 13.31
C HIS A 56 19.04 19.11 11.95
N ILE A 57 19.23 20.36 11.55
CA ILE A 57 20.03 20.75 10.40
C ILE A 57 21.38 21.17 10.97
N LYS A 58 22.46 20.65 10.40
CA LYS A 58 23.81 21.06 10.80
C LYS A 58 24.06 22.50 10.38
N ASP A 59 24.93 23.19 11.11
CA ASP A 59 25.29 24.59 10.83
C ASP A 59 25.97 24.76 9.46
N ASP A 60 26.57 23.69 8.94
CA ASP A 60 27.28 23.63 7.65
C ASP A 60 26.39 23.17 6.47
N PHE A 61 25.07 23.06 6.64
CA PHE A 61 24.18 22.49 5.62
C PHE A 61 24.24 23.23 4.27
N ASP A 62 24.42 24.55 4.31
CA ASP A 62 24.50 25.38 3.11
C ASP A 62 25.93 25.49 2.55
N GLU A 63 26.92 24.86 3.20
CA GLU A 63 28.30 24.89 2.70
C GLU A 63 28.45 24.04 1.43
N PRO A 64 29.21 24.54 0.43
CA PRO A 64 29.45 23.79 -0.79
C PRO A 64 30.22 22.51 -0.47
N LEU A 65 29.66 21.37 -0.89
CA LEU A 65 30.34 20.09 -0.78
C LEU A 65 31.62 20.11 -1.61
N GLU A 66 32.76 19.83 -0.98
CA GLU A 66 34.08 19.92 -1.63
C GLU A 66 34.17 19.02 -2.87
N ASP A 67 33.56 17.84 -2.80
CA ASP A 67 33.49 16.84 -3.88
C ASP A 67 32.71 17.33 -5.11
N PHE A 68 31.91 18.40 -4.98
CA PHE A 68 31.07 18.94 -6.06
C PHE A 68 31.56 20.29 -6.58
N ARG A 69 32.71 20.80 -6.11
CA ARG A 69 33.26 22.10 -6.55
C ARG A 69 33.47 22.17 -8.07
N GLU A 70 33.91 21.07 -8.68
CA GLU A 70 34.14 20.97 -10.14
C GLU A 70 32.85 21.13 -10.96
N TYR A 71 31.67 20.96 -10.35
CA TYR A 71 30.38 20.98 -11.05
C TYR A 71 29.56 22.26 -10.82
N MET A 72 30.10 23.24 -10.08
CA MET A 72 29.40 24.49 -9.72
C MET A 72 29.85 25.72 -10.54
N GLU A 73 30.64 25.51 -11.60
CA GLU A 73 31.05 26.54 -12.58
C GLU A 73 30.03 26.73 -13.72
#